data_AF-A0A2E8XAU7-F1
#
_entry.id   AF-A0A2E8XAU7-F1
#
_cell.length_a   1.000
_cell.length_b   1.000
_cell.length_c   1.000
_cell.angle_alpha   90.00
_cell.angle_beta   90.00
_cell.angle_gamma   90.00
#
_symmetry.space_group_name_H-M   'P 1'
#
loop_
_entity.id
_entity.type
_entity.pdbx_description
1 polymer ?
#
loop_
_entity_poly.entity_id
_entity_poly.type
_entity_poly.pdbx_seq_one_letter_code
_entity_poly.pdbx_strand_id
1 'polypeptide(L)' 'MKLEDAITFDDVLLVPAKSSVTPDMVDTKTFVTKDIKINIPLISSA' A
#
# COMPACT_ATOMS: atom_id res chain seq x y z
N MET A 1 19.00 -9.08 -22.55
CA MET A 1 19.49 -7.73 -22.17
C MET A 1 19.09 -7.53 -20.72
N LYS A 2 20.00 -7.05 -19.86
CA LYS A 2 19.97 -7.14 -18.39
C LYS A 2 18.54 -7.19 -17.81
N LEU A 3 18.16 -8.34 -17.23
CA LEU A 3 17.00 -8.35 -16.34
C LEU A 3 17.35 -7.43 -15.17
N GLU A 4 16.46 -6.49 -14.85
CA GLU A 4 16.56 -5.74 -13.61
C GLU A 4 16.39 -6.72 -12.44
N ASP A 5 17.14 -6.49 -11.36
CA ASP A 5 17.00 -7.30 -10.16
C ASP A 5 15.57 -7.13 -9.63
N ALA A 6 14.85 -8.24 -9.51
CA ALA A 6 13.52 -8.24 -8.91
C ALA A 6 13.67 -8.18 -7.38
N ILE A 7 12.93 -7.28 -6.75
CA ILE A 7 12.88 -7.12 -5.29
C ILE A 7 11.62 -7.76 -4.72
N THR A 8 11.73 -8.38 -3.55
CA THR A 8 10.62 -8.85 -2.72
C THR A 8 10.36 -7.89 -1.54
N PHE A 9 9.33 -8.15 -0.74
CA PHE A 9 9.00 -7.32 0.43
C PHE A 9 10.14 -7.24 1.45
N ASP A 10 10.89 -8.32 1.65
CA ASP A 10 11.97 -8.38 2.65
C ASP A 10 13.27 -7.67 2.20
N ASP A 11 13.36 -7.27 0.93
CA ASP A 11 14.54 -6.56 0.40
C ASP A 11 14.51 -5.05 0.72
N VAL A 12 13.37 -4.51 1.17
CA VAL A 12 13.14 -3.07 1.26
C VAL A 12 12.50 -2.63 2.57
N LEU A 13 12.78 -1.38 2.94
CA LEU A 13 12.12 -0.67 4.03
C LEU A 13 11.60 0.67 3.53
N LEU A 14 10.46 1.10 4.08
CA LEU A 14 10.00 2.49 3.92
C LEU A 14 10.89 3.40 4.77
N VAL A 15 11.42 4.45 4.14
CA VAL A 15 12.20 5.47 4.85
C VAL A 15 11.24 6.39 5.61
N PRO A 16 11.44 6.63 6.93
CA PRO A 16 10.64 7.57 7.68
C PRO A 16 10.68 8.98 7.08
N ALA A 17 9.54 9.67 7.09
CA ALA A 17 9.42 11.06 6.67
C ALA A 17 8.62 11.87 7.69
N LYS A 18 8.74 13.20 7.65
CA LYS A 18 7.95 14.09 8.50
C LYS A 18 6.46 13.91 8.18
N SER A 19 5.67 13.52 9.18
CA SER A 19 4.21 13.44 9.07
C SER A 19 3.53 14.73 9.52
N SER A 20 2.45 15.12 8.85
CA SER A 20 1.51 16.17 9.30
C SER A 20 0.26 15.58 9.96
N VAL A 21 0.12 14.26 9.99
CA VAL A 21 -1.04 13.54 10.55
C VAL A 21 -0.60 12.45 11.53
N THR A 22 -1.49 12.11 12.47
CA THR A 22 -1.33 10.92 13.31
C THR A 22 -2.00 9.70 12.65
N PRO A 23 -1.61 8.46 13.02
CA PRO A 23 -2.13 7.25 12.36
C PRO A 23 -3.67 7.11 12.38
N ASP A 24 -4.32 7.56 13.45
CA ASP A 24 -5.78 7.54 13.61
C ASP A 24 -6.53 8.52 12.67
N MET A 25 -5.81 9.47 12.06
CA MET A 25 -6.38 10.45 11.13
C MET A 25 -6.25 10.04 9.65
N VAL A 26 -5.60 8.90 9.36
CA VAL A 26 -5.35 8.45 7.97
C VAL A 26 -6.62 7.81 7.38
N ASP A 27 -7.00 8.20 6.15
CA ASP A 27 -8.07 7.52 5.39
C ASP A 27 -7.50 6.33 4.60
N THR A 28 -7.95 5.11 4.95
CA THR A 28 -7.55 3.87 4.27
C THR A 28 -8.49 3.45 3.15
N LYS A 29 -9.55 4.21 2.87
CA LYS A 29 -10.51 3.89 1.80
C LYS A 29 -9.81 3.83 0.44
N THR A 30 -10.07 2.79 -0.33
CA THR A 30 -9.47 2.60 -1.66
C THR A 30 -10.46 2.05 -2.67
N PHE A 31 -10.14 2.16 -3.96
CA PHE A 31 -10.90 1.58 -5.07
C PHE A 31 -10.23 0.27 -5.52
N VAL A 32 -10.98 -0.84 -5.52
CA VAL A 32 -10.50 -2.14 -6.04
C VAL A 32 -10.76 -2.26 -7.54
N THR A 33 -11.83 -1.62 -8.01
CA THR A 33 -12.14 -1.45 -9.43
C THR A 33 -12.55 0.01 -9.67
N LYS A 34 -12.81 0.38 -10.92
CA LYS A 34 -13.28 1.74 -11.26
C LYS A 34 -14.54 2.15 -10.48
N ASP A 35 -15.41 1.18 -10.18
CA ASP A 35 -16.74 1.43 -9.60
C ASP A 35 -16.90 0.89 -8.17
N ILE A 36 -15.91 0.14 -7.64
CA ILE A 36 -15.99 -0.50 -6.33
C ILE A 36 -14.99 0.14 -5.36
N LYS A 37 -15.53 0.87 -4.37
CA LYS A 37 -14.79 1.45 -3.24
C LYS A 37 -14.96 0.60 -1.98
N ILE A 38 -13.86 0.36 -1.26
CA ILE A 38 -13.85 -0.34 0.03
C ILE A 38 -13.27 0.54 1.13
N ASN A 39 -13.67 0.28 2.38
CA ASN A 39 -13.25 1.08 3.53
C ASN A 39 -11.82 0.78 4.03
N ILE A 40 -11.35 -0.45 3.82
CA ILE A 40 -10.05 -0.95 4.26
C ILE A 40 -9.45 -1.73 3.09
N PRO A 41 -8.16 -1.57 2.74
CA PRO A 41 -7.54 -2.18 1.56
C PRO A 41 -7.17 -3.66 1.79
N LEU A 42 -8.16 -4.47 2.21
CA LEU A 42 -7.99 -5.90 2.52
C LEU A 42 -9.08 -6.71 1.82
N ILE A 43 -8.68 -7.82 1.19
CA ILE A 43 -9.58 -8.75 0.49
C ILE A 43 -9.25 -10.17 0.98
N SER A 44 -10.27 -10.97 1.25
CA SER A 44 -10.09 -12.38 1.61
C SER A 44 -9.69 -13.21 0.39
N SER A 45 -8.82 -14.19 0.59
CA SER A 45 -8.51 -15.18 -0.45
C SER A 45 -9.75 -16.03 -0.77
N ALA A 46 -9.84 -16.52 -2.00
CA ALA A 46 -10.95 -17.36 -2.50
C ALA A 46 -10.61 -18.85 -2.41
#